data_AF-A0A2C8FDM0-F1
#
_entry.id   AF-A0A2C8FDM0-F1
#
_cell.length_a   1.000
_cell.length_b   1.000
_cell.length_c   1.000
_cell.angle_alpha   90.00
_cell.angle_beta   90.00
_cell.angle_gamma   90.00
#
_symmetry.space_group_name_H-M   'P 1'
#
loop_
_entity.id
_entity.type
_entity.pdbx_description
1 polymer ?
#
loop_
_entity_poly.entity_id
_entity_poly.type
_entity_poly.pdbx_seq_one_letter_code
_entity_poly.pdbx_strand_id
1 'polypeptide(L)'
;MSLLRLDNYNMPGHELKIGASMDIRTTDASGDTSGTDEVENGFKPKKITVSLVIKAIDASDLTELTRVAEAKTNGERKIYTIVNKTANAMGIRQVRFAENFSVREKDGLRAWDISFTLKEYQSNPERVEQREPKPEPVAQVSEGTSTVTDTAALKKAEQEIQEMGLVEHALYYLDKVLA
;
A
#
# COMPACT_ATOMS: atom_id res chain seq x y z
N MET A 1 -21.42 18.22 -2.13
CA MET A 1 -21.11 17.66 -0.79
C MET A 1 -19.76 16.97 -0.88
N SER A 2 -18.78 17.37 -0.07
CA SER A 2 -17.49 16.67 0.03
C SER A 2 -17.67 15.48 0.97
N LEU A 3 -17.23 14.28 0.57
CA LEU A 3 -17.29 13.06 1.37
C LEU A 3 -15.87 12.52 1.56
N LEU A 4 -15.56 12.10 2.78
CA LEU A 4 -14.34 11.37 3.10
C LEU A 4 -14.71 10.16 3.93
N ARG A 5 -14.20 8.99 3.52
CA ARG A 5 -14.38 7.73 4.24
C ARG A 5 -13.03 7.05 4.41
N LEU A 6 -12.82 6.46 5.58
CA LEU A 6 -11.68 5.62 5.91
C LEU A 6 -12.19 4.20 6.19
N ASP A 7 -11.88 3.25 5.33
CA ASP A 7 -12.51 1.92 5.29
C ASP A 7 -14.05 2.04 5.26
N ASN A 8 -14.69 1.68 6.38
CA ASN A 8 -16.14 1.74 6.62
C ASN A 8 -16.54 2.94 7.50
N TYR A 9 -15.59 3.75 7.97
CA TYR A 9 -15.84 4.91 8.82
C TYR A 9 -16.05 6.16 7.97
N ASN A 10 -17.27 6.70 8.00
CA ASN A 10 -17.59 7.97 7.36
C ASN A 10 -17.12 9.11 8.27
N MET A 11 -16.45 10.11 7.69
CA MET A 11 -16.02 11.27 8.48
C MET A 11 -17.23 12.04 9.02
N PRO A 12 -17.31 12.28 10.34
CA PRO A 12 -18.40 13.00 10.96
C PRO A 12 -18.25 14.52 10.78
N GLY A 13 -19.26 15.24 11.26
CA GLY A 13 -19.23 16.69 11.36
C GLY A 13 -19.62 17.45 10.10
N HIS A 14 -19.24 18.72 10.08
CA HIS A 14 -19.63 19.71 9.08
C HIS A 14 -18.41 20.44 8.53
N GLU A 15 -18.62 21.21 7.46
CA GLU A 15 -17.57 22.04 6.83
C GLU A 15 -16.30 21.25 6.46
N LEU A 16 -16.47 20.01 6.01
CA LEU A 16 -15.35 19.14 5.61
C LEU A 16 -14.56 19.76 4.44
N LYS A 17 -13.33 20.16 4.75
CA LYS A 17 -12.32 20.66 3.82
C LYS A 17 -11.17 19.67 3.72
N ILE A 18 -10.73 19.42 2.50
CA ILE A 18 -9.67 18.45 2.19
C ILE A 18 -8.67 19.15 1.28
N GLY A 19 -7.44 19.27 1.74
CA GLY A 19 -6.28 19.70 0.95
C GLY A 19 -5.35 18.52 0.73
N ALA A 20 -4.73 18.43 -0.44
CA ALA A 20 -3.68 17.45 -0.72
C ALA A 20 -2.42 18.19 -1.16
N SER A 21 -1.26 17.72 -0.72
CA SER A 21 0.03 18.29 -1.08
C SER A 21 1.06 17.19 -1.35
N MET A 22 2.02 17.51 -2.21
CA MET A 22 3.17 16.67 -2.51
C MET A 22 4.40 17.56 -2.58
N ASP A 23 5.47 17.12 -1.95
CA ASP A 23 6.76 17.77 -2.07
C ASP A 23 7.42 17.31 -3.38
N ILE A 24 7.80 18.25 -4.24
CA ILE A 24 8.61 17.98 -5.44
C ILE A 24 10.02 18.46 -5.10
N ARG A 25 11.01 17.57 -5.15
CA ARG A 25 12.42 17.91 -4.96
C ARG A 25 13.18 17.61 -6.25
N THR A 26 13.88 18.61 -6.76
CA THR A 26 14.91 18.43 -7.78
C THR A 26 16.24 18.32 -7.04
N THR A 27 16.85 17.12 -7.03
CA THR A 27 18.25 17.00 -6.65
C THR A 27 19.06 17.36 -7.89
N ASP A 28 19.70 18.53 -7.88
CA ASP A 28 20.66 18.93 -8.91
C ASP A 28 21.86 17.99 -8.84
N ALA A 29 22.07 17.20 -9.89
CA ALA A 29 23.25 16.36 -10.09
C ALA A 29 24.45 17.22 -10.51
N SER A 30 24.82 18.21 -9.70
CA SER A 30 25.98 19.06 -9.96
C SER A 30 27.25 18.35 -9.46
N GLY A 31 27.79 17.49 -10.30
CA GLY A 31 29.02 16.73 -10.05
C GLY A 31 29.57 16.05 -11.31
N ASP A 32 30.04 16.86 -12.26
CA ASP A 32 31.13 16.55 -13.20
C ASP A 32 31.01 15.44 -14.27
N THR A 33 29.83 14.94 -14.64
CA THR A 33 29.71 14.23 -15.93
C THR A 33 28.43 14.57 -16.66
N SER A 34 28.55 14.84 -17.96
CA SER A 34 27.48 15.14 -18.91
C SER A 34 26.55 13.93 -19.12
N GLY A 35 25.81 13.53 -18.10
CA GLY A 35 24.70 12.58 -18.18
C GLY A 35 23.43 13.31 -17.73
N THR A 36 22.47 13.48 -18.64
CA THR A 36 21.18 14.15 -18.38
C THR A 36 20.21 13.23 -17.65
N ASP A 37 20.70 12.48 -16.66
CA ASP A 37 19.88 11.64 -15.81
C ASP A 37 19.70 12.38 -14.49
N GLU A 38 18.68 13.23 -14.42
CA GLU A 38 18.11 13.65 -13.15
C GLU A 38 17.69 12.38 -12.41
N VAL A 39 18.48 11.97 -11.41
CA VAL A 39 18.14 10.83 -10.56
C VAL A 39 16.95 11.24 -9.70
N GLU A 40 15.74 10.91 -10.15
CA GLU A 40 14.51 11.01 -9.38
C GLU A 40 14.60 10.06 -8.17
N ASN A 41 15.25 10.54 -7.10
CA ASN A 41 15.27 9.84 -5.83
C ASN A 41 13.87 9.88 -5.22
N GLY A 42 13.12 8.78 -5.40
CA GLY A 42 11.95 8.35 -4.62
C GLY A 42 10.95 9.45 -4.28
N PHE A 43 9.81 9.48 -4.98
CA PHE A 43 8.70 10.37 -4.66
C PHE A 43 8.38 10.31 -3.17
N LYS A 44 8.43 11.49 -2.52
CA LYS A 44 7.95 11.58 -1.15
C LYS A 44 6.46 11.21 -1.12
N PRO A 45 6.03 10.48 -0.09
CA PRO A 45 4.63 10.16 0.10
C PRO A 45 3.79 11.44 0.18
N LYS A 46 2.69 11.46 -0.57
CA LYS A 46 1.75 12.58 -0.60
C LYS A 46 1.07 12.74 0.76
N LYS A 47 0.65 13.96 1.06
CA LYS A 47 -0.07 14.30 2.29
C LYS A 47 -1.46 14.80 1.98
N ILE A 48 -2.40 14.53 2.86
CA ILE A 48 -3.75 15.06 2.83
C ILE A 48 -4.02 15.74 4.17
N THR A 49 -4.29 17.03 4.16
CA THR A 49 -4.77 17.77 5.32
C THR A 49 -6.30 17.77 5.29
N VAL A 50 -6.91 17.37 6.39
CA VAL A 50 -8.36 17.37 6.55
C VAL A 50 -8.72 18.35 7.65
N SER A 51 -9.77 19.13 7.44
CA SER A 51 -10.34 20.01 8.45
C SER A 51 -11.86 19.91 8.45
N LEU A 52 -12.44 19.83 9.64
CA LEU A 52 -13.90 19.70 9.83
C LEU A 52 -14.31 20.26 11.19
N VAL A 53 -15.61 20.43 11.38
CA VAL A 53 -16.21 20.95 12.61
C VAL A 53 -17.16 19.92 13.19
N ILE A 54 -16.98 19.55 14.46
CA ILE A 54 -17.92 18.69 15.20
C ILE A 54 -18.61 19.53 16.27
N LYS A 55 -19.94 19.44 16.39
CA LYS A 55 -20.67 20.16 17.44
C LYS A 55 -20.44 19.48 18.79
N ALA A 56 -20.44 20.26 19.87
CA ALA A 56 -20.21 19.74 21.21
C ALA A 56 -21.26 18.72 21.68
N ILE A 57 -22.47 18.77 21.10
CA ILE A 57 -23.54 17.80 21.35
C ILE A 57 -23.20 16.40 20.79
N ASP A 58 -22.39 16.34 19.74
CA ASP A 58 -21.97 15.12 19.05
C ASP A 58 -20.62 14.62 19.59
N ALA A 59 -20.46 14.62 20.91
CA ALA A 59 -19.20 14.24 21.58
C ALA A 59 -18.78 12.78 21.31
N SER A 60 -19.74 11.91 20.98
CA SER A 60 -19.46 10.54 20.52
C SER A 60 -18.61 10.53 19.26
N ASP A 61 -18.89 11.41 18.30
CA ASP A 61 -18.22 11.45 17.01
C ASP A 61 -16.76 11.85 17.16
N LEU A 62 -16.47 12.81 18.06
CA LEU A 62 -15.10 13.19 18.39
C LEU A 62 -14.34 12.02 19.05
N THR A 63 -15.00 11.29 19.95
CA THR A 63 -14.42 10.13 20.62
C THR A 63 -14.09 9.02 19.62
N GLU A 64 -15.01 8.72 18.71
CA GLU A 64 -14.81 7.74 17.63
C GLU A 64 -13.70 8.16 16.67
N LEU A 65 -13.68 9.43 16.24
CA LEU A 65 -12.63 9.96 15.37
C LEU A 65 -11.25 9.85 16.03
N THR A 66 -11.16 10.13 17.33
CA THR A 66 -9.91 10.00 18.09
C THR A 66 -9.46 8.54 18.16
N ARG A 67 -10.39 7.61 18.40
CA ARG A 67 -10.10 6.16 18.38
C ARG A 67 -9.63 5.68 17.01
N VAL A 68 -10.22 6.19 15.93
CA VAL A 68 -9.77 5.91 14.55
C VAL A 68 -8.38 6.49 14.31
N ALA A 69 -8.09 7.70 14.78
CA ALA A 69 -6.77 8.31 14.64
C ALA A 69 -5.66 7.54 15.37
N GLU A 70 -5.97 6.97 16.53
CA GLU A 70 -5.04 6.22 17.38
C GLU A 70 -4.93 4.73 17.06
N ALA A 71 -5.81 4.19 16.22
CA ALA A 71 -5.87 2.76 15.97
C ALA A 71 -4.53 2.23 15.44
N LYS A 72 -4.17 1.04 15.92
CA LYS A 72 -2.97 0.32 15.52
C LYS A 72 -3.30 -1.10 15.09
N THR A 73 -2.54 -1.60 14.13
CA THR A 73 -2.57 -3.00 13.71
C THR A 73 -1.15 -3.55 13.88
N ASN A 74 -0.99 -4.64 14.64
CA ASN A 74 0.31 -5.26 14.91
C ASN A 74 1.39 -4.29 15.47
N GLY A 75 0.97 -3.33 16.30
CA GLY A 75 1.87 -2.34 16.91
C GLY A 75 2.18 -1.11 16.05
N GLU A 76 1.84 -1.14 14.76
CA GLU A 76 1.99 0.00 13.84
C GLU A 76 0.70 0.79 13.69
N ARG A 77 0.78 2.06 13.27
CA ARG A 77 -0.41 2.87 12.98
C ARG A 77 -1.25 2.21 11.91
N LYS A 78 -2.56 2.08 12.15
CA LYS A 78 -3.49 1.45 11.23
C LYS A 78 -3.49 2.18 9.88
N ILE A 79 -3.47 1.40 8.81
CA ILE A 79 -3.59 1.84 7.43
C ILE A 79 -5.06 1.75 7.04
N TYR A 80 -5.56 2.81 6.42
CA TYR A 80 -6.94 2.96 6.00
C TYR A 80 -7.03 3.06 4.48
N THR A 81 -8.02 2.40 3.91
CA THR A 81 -8.45 2.66 2.54
C THR A 81 -9.20 3.97 2.51
N ILE A 82 -8.70 4.95 1.76
CA ILE A 82 -9.34 6.26 1.64
C ILE A 82 -10.31 6.28 0.45
N VAL A 83 -11.52 6.79 0.68
CA VAL A 83 -12.48 7.08 -0.38
C VAL A 83 -12.80 8.56 -0.36
N ASN A 84 -12.22 9.29 -1.32
CA ASN A 84 -12.46 10.71 -1.54
C ASN A 84 -12.06 11.10 -2.97
N LYS A 85 -12.76 12.08 -3.57
CA LYS A 85 -12.47 12.53 -4.93
C LYS A 85 -11.07 13.13 -5.09
N THR A 86 -10.64 13.98 -4.15
CA THR A 86 -9.30 14.60 -4.16
C THR A 86 -8.20 13.56 -3.96
N ALA A 87 -8.38 12.63 -3.01
CA ALA A 87 -7.44 11.53 -2.81
C ALA A 87 -7.29 10.65 -4.06
N ASN A 88 -8.42 10.26 -4.67
CA ASN A 88 -8.44 9.47 -5.89
C ASN A 88 -7.77 10.19 -7.07
N ALA A 89 -8.01 11.50 -7.23
CA ALA A 89 -7.39 12.31 -8.27
C ALA A 89 -5.87 12.42 -8.10
N MET A 90 -5.38 12.41 -6.86
CA MET A 90 -3.94 12.39 -6.53
C MET A 90 -3.31 10.98 -6.56
N GLY A 91 -4.09 9.95 -6.89
CA GLY A 91 -3.64 8.56 -6.93
C GLY A 91 -3.52 7.88 -5.56
N ILE A 92 -3.97 8.54 -4.48
CA ILE A 92 -3.83 8.06 -3.10
C ILE A 92 -4.97 7.09 -2.78
N ARG A 93 -4.62 5.83 -2.48
CA ARG A 93 -5.57 4.76 -2.15
C ARG A 93 -5.55 4.35 -0.68
N GLN A 94 -4.38 4.43 -0.06
CA GLN A 94 -4.17 4.04 1.32
C GLN A 94 -3.43 5.13 2.07
N VAL A 95 -3.91 5.40 3.28
CA VAL A 95 -3.39 6.46 4.13
C VAL A 95 -3.26 5.98 5.56
N ARG A 96 -2.44 6.68 6.33
CA ARG A 96 -2.36 6.55 7.79
C ARG A 96 -2.34 7.93 8.41
N PHE A 97 -2.85 8.05 9.63
CA PHE A 97 -2.72 9.28 10.40
C PHE A 97 -1.24 9.57 10.65
N ALA A 98 -0.83 10.82 10.44
CA ALA A 98 0.56 11.26 10.53
C ALA A 98 0.65 12.72 10.98
N GLU A 99 1.83 13.13 11.47
CA GLU A 99 2.20 14.51 11.77
C GLU A 99 1.40 15.18 12.89
N ASN A 100 0.11 15.47 12.67
CA ASN A 100 -0.73 16.16 13.64
C ASN A 100 -2.17 15.62 13.67
N PHE A 101 -2.76 15.76 14.86
CA PHE A 101 -4.20 15.67 15.10
C PHE A 101 -4.52 16.74 16.14
N SER A 102 -5.25 17.78 15.73
CA SER A 102 -5.55 18.96 16.53
C SER A 102 -7.06 19.09 16.68
N VAL A 103 -7.48 19.29 17.91
CA VAL A 103 -8.87 19.58 18.30
C VAL A 103 -8.83 20.90 19.06
N ARG A 104 -9.60 21.88 18.61
CA ARG A 104 -9.69 23.21 19.23
C ARG A 104 -11.15 23.55 19.44
N GLU A 105 -11.48 24.12 20.60
CA GLU A 105 -12.81 24.71 20.79
C GLU A 105 -12.98 25.90 19.84
N LYS A 106 -14.16 26.01 19.24
CA LYS A 106 -14.49 27.07 18.31
C LYS A 106 -15.06 28.26 19.06
N ASP A 107 -14.46 29.42 18.91
CA ASP A 107 -14.93 30.62 19.59
C ASP A 107 -16.37 30.98 19.17
N GLY A 108 -17.20 31.32 20.17
CA GLY A 108 -18.59 31.74 19.96
C GLY A 108 -19.58 30.62 19.60
N LEU A 109 -19.12 29.38 19.45
CA LEU A 109 -19.95 28.22 19.12
C LEU A 109 -19.59 27.04 20.02
N ARG A 110 -20.57 26.26 20.46
CA ARG A 110 -20.30 24.99 21.16
C ARG A 110 -19.94 23.91 20.13
N ALA A 111 -18.73 24.00 19.60
CA ALA A 111 -18.19 23.10 18.59
C ALA A 111 -16.67 23.01 18.70
N TRP A 112 -16.10 21.98 18.09
CA TRP A 112 -14.67 21.80 17.94
C TRP A 112 -14.27 21.92 16.48
N ASP A 113 -13.27 22.76 16.20
CA ASP A 113 -12.53 22.75 14.95
C ASP A 113 -11.46 21.66 15.03
N ILE A 114 -11.53 20.72 14.09
CA ILE A 114 -10.65 19.56 14.05
C ILE A 114 -9.81 19.64 12.78
N SER A 115 -8.51 19.42 12.92
CA SER A 115 -7.57 19.38 11.80
C SER A 115 -6.51 18.31 11.99
N PHE A 116 -6.28 17.49 10.97
CA PHE A 116 -5.29 16.42 11.02
C PHE A 116 -4.69 16.14 9.65
N THR A 117 -3.56 15.44 9.67
CA THR A 117 -2.84 15.06 8.45
C THR A 117 -2.86 13.54 8.26
N LEU A 118 -3.18 13.14 7.04
CA LEU A 118 -3.08 11.78 6.56
C LEU A 118 -1.90 11.70 5.59
N LYS A 119 -1.06 10.68 5.76
CA LYS A 119 0.09 10.41 4.88
C LYS A 119 -0.16 9.16 4.07
N GLU A 120 0.18 9.20 2.78
CA GLU A 120 0.15 8.05 1.90
C GLU A 120 1.03 6.91 2.45
N TYR A 121 0.50 5.69 2.45
CA TYR A 121 1.24 4.51 2.94
C TYR A 121 1.97 3.75 1.83
N GLN A 122 1.36 3.61 0.64
CA GLN A 122 1.97 2.98 -0.52
C GLN A 122 1.43 3.64 -1.78
N SER A 123 2.34 4.03 -2.68
CA SER A 123 1.98 4.53 -4.00
C SER A 123 1.95 3.35 -5.00
N ASN A 124 1.09 3.41 -6.02
CA ASN A 124 0.92 2.31 -6.98
C ASN A 124 2.23 1.78 -7.64
N PRO A 125 3.29 2.60 -7.88
CA PRO A 125 4.56 2.11 -8.42
C PRO A 125 5.27 1.06 -7.55
N GLU A 126 5.35 1.27 -6.22
CA GLU A 126 6.00 0.32 -5.29
C GLU A 126 5.32 -1.05 -5.29
N ARG A 127 4.00 -1.07 -5.56
CA ARG A 127 3.21 -2.30 -5.62
C ARG A 127 3.37 -3.04 -6.95
N VAL A 128 3.82 -2.36 -8.01
CA VAL A 128 4.14 -2.98 -9.30
C VAL A 128 5.55 -3.55 -9.27
N GLU A 129 6.52 -2.83 -8.70
CA GLU A 129 7.90 -3.33 -8.53
C GLU A 129 7.98 -4.55 -7.60
N GLN A 130 7.21 -4.57 -6.51
CA GLN A 130 7.11 -5.77 -5.65
C GLN A 130 6.47 -6.99 -6.33
N ARG A 131 5.80 -6.78 -7.46
CA ARG A 131 5.15 -7.86 -8.24
C ARG A 131 5.99 -8.33 -9.42
N GLU A 132 7.08 -7.64 -9.76
CA GLU A 132 7.99 -8.17 -10.77
C GLU A 132 8.76 -9.34 -10.14
N PRO A 133 8.58 -10.58 -10.65
CA PRO A 133 9.40 -11.70 -10.22
C PRO A 133 10.85 -11.35 -10.55
N LYS A 134 11.70 -11.27 -9.52
CA LYS A 134 13.15 -11.12 -9.68
C LYS A 134 13.62 -12.17 -10.69
N PRO A 135 14.20 -11.79 -11.85
CA PRO A 135 14.76 -12.77 -12.76
C PRO A 135 15.81 -13.57 -11.99
N GLU A 136 15.63 -14.89 -11.92
CA GLU A 136 16.61 -15.78 -11.33
C GLU A 136 17.96 -15.56 -12.03
N PRO A 137 19.06 -15.40 -11.29
CA PRO A 137 20.37 -15.22 -11.91
C PRO A 137 20.69 -16.47 -12.71
N VAL A 138 20.78 -16.32 -14.04
CA VAL A 138 21.25 -17.37 -14.93
C VAL A 138 22.69 -17.67 -14.53
N ALA A 139 22.91 -18.82 -13.89
CA ALA A 139 24.23 -19.29 -13.55
C ALA A 139 25.02 -19.51 -14.85
N GLN A 140 26.03 -18.68 -15.07
CA GLN A 140 27.03 -18.89 -16.12
C GLN A 140 27.91 -20.06 -15.71
N VAL A 141 27.69 -21.23 -16.32
CA VAL A 141 28.54 -22.40 -16.12
C VAL A 141 29.59 -22.44 -17.23
N SER A 142 30.85 -22.26 -16.81
CA SER A 142 32.06 -22.49 -17.60
C SER A 142 32.16 -23.94 -18.06
N GLU A 143 32.69 -24.14 -19.27
CA GLU A 143 32.98 -25.43 -19.91
C GLU A 143 33.69 -26.42 -18.97
N GLY A 144 33.19 -27.67 -18.93
CA GLY A 144 33.93 -28.77 -18.33
C GLY A 144 33.09 -29.99 -17.94
N THR A 145 32.95 -30.92 -18.89
CA THR A 145 32.69 -32.35 -18.68
C THR A 145 31.24 -32.79 -18.44
N SER A 146 30.79 -33.63 -19.38
CA SER A 146 29.51 -34.30 -19.49
C SER A 146 29.18 -35.20 -18.30
N THR A 147 28.01 -35.00 -17.70
CA THR A 147 27.13 -36.11 -17.25
C THR A 147 25.70 -35.72 -17.58
N VAL A 148 25.15 -36.38 -18.60
CA VAL A 148 23.75 -36.27 -18.99
C VAL A 148 22.93 -36.92 -17.88
N THR A 149 22.30 -36.11 -17.02
CA THR A 149 21.13 -36.54 -16.26
C THR A 149 19.94 -35.81 -16.86
N ASP A 150 19.03 -36.60 -17.40
CA ASP A 150 17.97 -36.19 -18.32
C ASP A 150 16.87 -35.40 -17.58
N THR A 151 17.11 -34.09 -17.40
CA THR A 151 16.15 -33.14 -16.80
C THR A 151 14.90 -32.95 -17.66
N ALA A 152 14.90 -33.42 -18.92
CA ALA A 152 13.74 -33.37 -19.80
C ALA A 152 12.68 -34.43 -19.42
N ALA A 153 13.10 -35.57 -18.84
CA ALA A 153 12.18 -36.65 -18.46
C ALA A 153 11.35 -36.29 -17.20
N LEU A 154 11.94 -35.56 -16.25
CA LEU A 154 11.27 -35.14 -15.00
C LEU A 154 10.17 -34.10 -15.25
N LYS A 155 10.43 -33.14 -16.15
CA LYS A 155 9.45 -32.10 -16.51
C LYS A 155 8.25 -32.64 -17.27
N LYS A 156 8.46 -33.68 -18.10
CA LYS A 156 7.37 -34.33 -18.84
C LYS A 156 6.47 -35.15 -17.91
N ALA A 157 7.05 -35.81 -16.92
CA ALA A 157 6.30 -36.54 -15.88
C ALA A 157 5.49 -35.58 -14.97
N GLU A 158 6.05 -34.43 -14.59
CA GLU A 158 5.33 -33.43 -13.77
C GLU A 158 4.14 -32.80 -14.51
N GLN A 159 4.26 -32.58 -15.83
CA GLN A 159 3.15 -32.07 -16.65
C GLN A 159 2.02 -33.10 -16.81
N GLU A 160 2.35 -34.38 -16.96
CA GLU A 160 1.36 -35.45 -17.13
C GLU A 160 0.62 -35.75 -15.81
N ILE A 161 1.30 -35.64 -14.66
CA ILE A 161 0.69 -35.74 -13.31
C ILE A 161 -0.30 -34.59 -13.06
N GLN A 162 -0.08 -33.42 -13.66
CA GLN A 162 -0.93 -32.24 -13.51
C GLN A 162 -2.24 -32.30 -14.32
N GLU A 163 -2.27 -33.08 -15.40
CA GLU A 163 -3.48 -33.28 -16.23
C GLU A 163 -4.34 -34.47 -15.76
N MET A 164 -3.85 -35.28 -14.82
CA MET A 164 -4.62 -36.41 -14.29
C MET A 164 -5.68 -35.98 -13.27
N GLY A 165 -6.83 -36.65 -13.29
CA GLY A 165 -7.90 -36.44 -12.32
C GLY A 165 -7.49 -36.83 -10.91
N LEU A 166 -8.18 -36.28 -9.91
CA LEU A 166 -7.88 -36.49 -8.48
C LEU A 166 -7.85 -37.96 -8.04
N VAL A 167 -8.62 -38.83 -8.72
CA VAL A 167 -8.67 -40.27 -8.43
C VAL A 167 -7.47 -41.00 -9.05
N GLU A 168 -7.06 -40.64 -10.27
CA GLU A 168 -5.84 -41.21 -10.89
C GLU A 168 -4.57 -40.79 -10.15
N HIS A 169 -4.51 -39.55 -9.64
CA HIS A 169 -3.37 -39.08 -8.86
C HIS A 169 -3.18 -39.88 -7.56
N ALA A 170 -4.28 -40.24 -6.88
CA ALA A 170 -4.22 -41.02 -5.65
C ALA A 170 -3.75 -42.47 -5.91
N LEU A 171 -4.17 -43.09 -7.02
CA LEU A 171 -3.74 -44.42 -7.44
C LEU A 171 -2.25 -44.45 -7.81
N TYR A 172 -1.76 -43.44 -8.53
CA TYR A 172 -0.33 -43.32 -8.88
C TYR A 172 0.58 -43.30 -7.65
N TYR A 173 0.19 -42.54 -6.62
CA TYR A 173 0.97 -42.48 -5.37
C TYR A 173 0.89 -43.77 -4.55
N LEU A 174 -0.25 -44.47 -4.58
CA LEU A 174 -0.40 -45.74 -3.86
C LEU A 174 0.47 -46.84 -4.46
N ASP A 175 0.51 -46.94 -5.80
CA ASP A 175 1.33 -47.91 -6.53
C ASP A 175 2.83 -47.67 -6.28
N LYS A 176 3.27 -46.42 -6.29
CA LYS A 176 4.67 -46.03 -6.06
C LYS A 176 5.16 -46.27 -4.63
N VAL A 177 4.26 -46.35 -3.65
CA VAL A 177 4.60 -46.63 -2.24
C VAL A 177 4.58 -48.13 -1.95
N LEU A 178 3.93 -48.93 -2.79
CA LEU A 178 3.85 -50.38 -2.69
C LEU A 178 4.90 -51.14 -3.50
N ALA A 179 5.62 -50.45 -4.40
CA ALA A 179 6.78 -50.97 -5.14
C ALA A 179 8.11 -50.72 -4.41
#